data_AF-A0A8G1QR22-F1
#
_entry.id   AF-A0A8G1QR22-F1
#
_cell.length_a   1.000
_cell.length_b   1.000
_cell.length_c   1.000
_cell.angle_alpha   90.00
_cell.angle_beta   90.00
_cell.angle_gamma   90.00
#
_symmetry.space_group_name_H-M   'P 1'
#
loop_
_entity.id
_entity.type
_entity.pdbx_description
1 polymer ?
#
loop_
_entity_poly.entity_id
_entity_poly.type
_entity_poly.pdbx_seq_one_letter_code
_entity_poly.pdbx_strand_id
1 'polypeptide(L)'
;MSSQVCHGMHNGVIQNIQADLPCGVTNSSHPYVTCCVNGDYCLSNSICVNTNDKDGDYYYAADCTDETLTDPACGTRCGGRNSAEIVYTSDGYWACCENSYGTVNCSNPSDEIFPGVAPSKLATIQYLPSTASGTPTYAVASSTSTSDSSNANTTTTSSSSSSTSSSSSASSGIGAGAAAGIGVGAAAGFVIVAAILALLYFRRRKAQNNVLPQGAGGYNGLGGGSWAQTQPVAHPVYELDRTGPHPELDGQPKVM
;
A
#
# COMPACT_ATOMS: atom_id res chain seq x y z
N MET A 1 -21.58 -7.91 12.82
CA MET A 1 -20.56 -8.13 11.77
C MET A 1 -19.25 -8.27 12.51
N SER A 2 -18.61 -9.44 12.45
CA SER A 2 -17.26 -9.57 13.02
C SER A 2 -16.36 -8.60 12.26
N SER A 3 -15.72 -7.66 12.94
CA SER A 3 -14.72 -6.79 12.31
C SER A 3 -13.54 -7.70 11.99
N GLN A 4 -13.42 -8.13 10.73
CA GLN A 4 -12.27 -8.92 10.28
C GLN A 4 -11.04 -8.01 10.39
N VAL A 5 -10.03 -8.45 11.14
CA VAL A 5 -8.77 -7.73 11.31
C VAL A 5 -7.88 -8.08 10.13
N CYS A 6 -7.23 -7.08 9.54
CA CYS A 6 -6.26 -7.28 8.48
C CYS A 6 -4.86 -7.42 9.05
N HIS A 7 -4.10 -8.34 8.49
CA HIS A 7 -2.75 -8.69 8.87
C HIS A 7 -1.84 -8.57 7.65
N GLY A 8 -0.69 -7.95 7.85
CA GLY A 8 0.36 -7.78 6.84
C GLY A 8 1.70 -8.22 7.42
N MET A 9 2.59 -8.69 6.56
CA MET A 9 3.96 -9.02 6.97
C MET A 9 4.85 -7.81 6.69
N HIS A 10 5.62 -7.38 7.69
CA HIS A 10 6.61 -6.31 7.56
C HIS A 10 7.94 -6.75 8.16
N ASN A 11 8.98 -6.84 7.32
CA ASN A 11 10.32 -7.32 7.66
C ASN A 11 10.29 -8.69 8.36
N GLY A 12 9.45 -9.61 7.87
CA GLY A 12 9.31 -10.97 8.41
C GLY A 12 8.47 -11.08 9.70
N VAL A 13 7.82 -10.00 10.13
CA VAL A 13 6.92 -9.99 11.29
C VAL A 13 5.49 -9.71 10.83
N ILE A 14 4.54 -10.55 11.24
CA ILE A 14 3.12 -10.33 10.98
C ILE A 14 2.56 -9.32 11.99
N GLN A 15 1.86 -8.32 11.48
CA GLN A 15 1.31 -7.22 12.28
C GLN A 15 -0.14 -6.94 11.88
N ASN A 16 -0.90 -6.36 12.80
CA ASN A 16 -2.27 -5.92 12.53
C ASN A 16 -2.23 -4.57 11.80
N ILE A 17 -2.84 -4.50 10.63
CA ILE A 17 -2.82 -3.32 9.77
C ILE A 17 -4.17 -2.61 9.86
N GLN A 18 -4.22 -1.53 10.63
CA GLN A 18 -5.46 -0.78 10.89
C GLN A 18 -5.90 0.09 9.72
N ALA A 19 -4.99 0.38 8.79
CA ALA A 19 -5.27 1.12 7.57
C ALA A 19 -5.99 0.27 6.53
N ASP A 20 -6.05 -1.05 6.74
CA ASP A 20 -6.52 -2.00 5.75
C ASP A 20 -7.94 -2.47 6.03
N LEU A 21 -8.68 -2.71 4.94
CA LEU A 21 -10.04 -3.22 4.98
C LEU A 21 -10.17 -4.50 4.16
N PRO A 22 -11.02 -5.44 4.60
CA PRO A 22 -11.19 -6.73 3.94
C PRO A 22 -11.84 -6.58 2.56
N CYS A 23 -11.25 -7.24 1.58
CA CYS A 23 -11.66 -7.32 0.18
C CYS A 23 -12.70 -8.42 -0.06
N GLY A 24 -13.86 -8.30 0.57
CA GLY A 24 -14.98 -9.21 0.35
C GLY A 24 -15.70 -9.59 1.64
N VAL A 25 -16.44 -10.70 1.56
CA VAL A 25 -17.14 -11.29 2.71
C VAL A 25 -16.66 -12.71 2.92
N THR A 26 -16.30 -13.03 4.15
CA THR A 26 -15.89 -14.38 4.56
C THR A 26 -17.12 -15.28 4.68
N ASN A 27 -16.96 -16.56 4.35
CA ASN A 27 -17.96 -17.59 4.63
C ASN A 27 -17.29 -18.88 5.14
N SER A 28 -18.07 -19.91 5.44
CA SER A 28 -17.53 -21.17 5.99
C SER A 28 -16.55 -21.90 5.05
N SER A 29 -16.60 -21.66 3.74
CA SER A 29 -15.70 -22.25 2.76
C SER A 29 -14.50 -21.36 2.41
N HIS A 30 -14.63 -20.05 2.59
CA HIS A 30 -13.60 -19.03 2.38
C HIS A 30 -13.57 -18.13 3.62
N PRO A 31 -12.99 -18.63 4.74
CA PRO A 31 -13.00 -17.94 6.02
C PRO A 31 -12.09 -16.71 6.05
N TYR A 32 -11.17 -16.60 5.09
CA TYR A 32 -10.23 -15.48 4.96
C TYR A 32 -10.39 -14.79 3.60
N VAL A 33 -10.13 -13.49 3.60
CA VAL A 33 -10.12 -12.65 2.40
C VAL A 33 -8.87 -11.77 2.41
N THR A 34 -8.50 -11.28 1.24
CA THR A 34 -7.42 -10.30 1.12
C THR A 34 -7.82 -8.97 1.76
N CYS A 35 -6.84 -8.12 2.02
CA CYS A 35 -7.03 -6.78 2.56
C CYS A 35 -6.27 -5.75 1.73
N CYS A 36 -6.84 -4.56 1.60
CA CYS A 36 -6.19 -3.42 0.97
C CYS A 36 -6.40 -2.18 1.83
N VAL A 37 -5.44 -1.26 1.78
CA VAL A 37 -5.51 0.10 2.32
C VAL A 37 -6.86 0.78 2.03
N ASN A 38 -7.39 1.50 3.02
CA ASN A 38 -8.62 2.26 2.90
C ASN A 38 -8.57 3.27 1.73
N GLY A 39 -9.58 3.26 0.88
CA GLY A 39 -9.68 4.13 -0.31
C GLY A 39 -9.11 3.53 -1.59
N ASP A 40 -8.46 2.37 -1.49
CA ASP A 40 -7.89 1.66 -2.64
C ASP A 40 -8.85 0.60 -3.17
N TYR A 41 -8.50 0.01 -4.32
CA TYR A 41 -9.34 -0.97 -4.97
C TYR A 41 -8.77 -2.37 -4.80
N CYS A 42 -9.63 -3.29 -4.39
CA CYS A 42 -9.32 -4.71 -4.35
C CYS A 42 -9.42 -5.27 -5.78
N LEU A 43 -8.33 -5.85 -6.27
CA LEU A 43 -8.29 -6.53 -7.56
C LEU A 43 -8.20 -8.06 -7.38
N SER A 44 -8.45 -8.79 -8.46
CA SER A 44 -8.18 -10.22 -8.55
C SER A 44 -6.70 -10.55 -8.31
N ASN A 45 -6.42 -11.79 -7.91
CA ASN A 45 -5.06 -12.32 -7.67
C ASN A 45 -4.33 -11.70 -6.46
N SER A 46 -5.08 -11.26 -5.45
CA SER A 46 -4.52 -10.68 -4.21
C SER A 46 -3.64 -9.46 -4.49
N ILE A 47 -4.12 -8.60 -5.38
CA ILE A 47 -3.48 -7.34 -5.76
C ILE A 47 -4.41 -6.20 -5.37
N CYS A 48 -3.82 -5.13 -4.86
CA CYS A 48 -4.49 -3.88 -4.63
C CYS A 48 -3.98 -2.83 -5.61
N VAL A 49 -4.80 -1.82 -5.91
CA VAL A 49 -4.37 -0.64 -6.67
C VAL A 49 -4.78 0.64 -5.96
N ASN A 50 -3.81 1.53 -5.82
CA ASN A 50 -4.06 2.91 -5.44
C ASN A 50 -4.16 3.74 -6.72
N THR A 51 -5.27 4.45 -6.89
CA THR A 51 -5.53 5.32 -8.06
C THR A 51 -5.48 6.81 -7.71
N ASN A 52 -5.09 7.10 -6.47
CA ASN A 52 -5.15 8.45 -5.89
C ASN A 52 -3.76 9.09 -5.76
N ASP A 53 -2.70 8.39 -6.19
CA ASP A 53 -1.34 8.91 -6.14
C ASP A 53 -1.10 9.97 -7.23
N LYS A 54 -0.18 10.91 -6.95
CA LYS A 54 0.12 12.01 -7.88
C LYS A 54 0.93 11.56 -9.09
N ASP A 55 1.69 10.48 -8.94
CA ASP A 55 2.58 9.93 -9.96
C ASP A 55 1.89 8.85 -10.81
N GLY A 56 0.61 8.56 -10.52
CA GLY A 56 -0.26 7.63 -11.25
C GLY A 56 -0.61 6.39 -10.43
N ASP A 57 -1.32 5.45 -11.06
CA ASP A 57 -1.71 4.22 -10.38
C ASP A 57 -0.50 3.37 -10.00
N TYR A 58 -0.45 2.89 -8.75
CA TYR A 58 0.52 1.88 -8.33
C TYR A 58 -0.18 0.66 -7.73
N TYR A 59 0.48 -0.49 -7.85
CA TYR A 59 -0.05 -1.78 -7.43
C TYR A 59 0.76 -2.31 -6.27
N TYR A 60 0.12 -3.01 -5.35
CA TYR A 60 0.79 -3.66 -4.23
C TYR A 60 0.15 -5.02 -3.93
N ALA A 61 0.94 -5.91 -3.34
CA ALA A 61 0.43 -7.19 -2.87
C ALA A 61 -0.51 -6.96 -1.69
N ALA A 62 -1.66 -7.64 -1.72
CA ALA A 62 -2.68 -7.49 -0.69
C ALA A 62 -2.25 -8.16 0.63
N ASP A 63 -2.67 -7.55 1.72
CA ASP A 63 -2.66 -8.14 3.05
C ASP A 63 -3.77 -9.20 3.19
N CYS A 64 -3.97 -9.77 4.37
CA CYS A 64 -4.99 -10.80 4.56
C CYS A 64 -5.64 -10.80 5.95
N THR A 65 -6.86 -11.32 6.03
CA THR A 65 -7.53 -11.51 7.33
C THR A 65 -7.09 -12.77 8.08
N ASP A 66 -6.23 -13.59 7.49
CA ASP A 66 -5.58 -14.72 8.19
C ASP A 66 -4.41 -14.21 9.02
N GLU A 67 -4.47 -14.42 10.34
CA GLU A 67 -3.40 -14.06 11.27
C GLU A 67 -2.06 -14.74 10.95
N THR A 68 -2.07 -15.86 10.22
CA THR A 68 -0.86 -16.60 9.87
C THR A 68 -0.33 -16.30 8.47
N LEU A 69 -1.12 -15.62 7.63
CA LEU A 69 -0.84 -15.37 6.21
C LEU A 69 -0.47 -16.63 5.41
N THR A 70 -1.03 -17.79 5.80
CA THR A 70 -0.77 -19.08 5.16
C THR A 70 -1.96 -19.59 4.34
N ASP A 71 -3.15 -19.01 4.53
CA ASP A 71 -4.32 -19.36 3.73
C ASP A 71 -4.06 -19.07 2.23
N PRO A 72 -4.50 -19.94 1.31
CA PRO A 72 -4.32 -19.74 -0.12
C PRO A 72 -4.90 -18.43 -0.67
N ALA A 73 -5.86 -17.80 0.01
CA ALA A 73 -6.36 -16.48 -0.35
C ALA A 73 -5.34 -15.36 -0.06
N CYS A 74 -4.49 -15.57 0.95
CA CYS A 74 -3.43 -14.67 1.36
C CYS A 74 -2.23 -14.86 0.43
N GLY A 75 -2.27 -14.18 -0.71
CA GLY A 75 -1.16 -14.15 -1.67
C GLY A 75 0.02 -13.35 -1.12
N THR A 76 0.67 -13.82 -0.05
CA THR A 76 1.81 -13.17 0.61
C THR A 76 2.98 -13.10 -0.37
N ARG A 77 3.09 -11.99 -1.09
CA ARG A 77 4.19 -11.69 -2.01
C ARG A 77 5.11 -10.67 -1.38
N CYS A 78 6.30 -10.53 -1.94
CA CYS A 78 7.26 -9.50 -1.58
C CYS A 78 7.76 -9.63 -0.14
N GLY A 79 7.88 -10.86 0.38
CA GLY A 79 8.50 -11.18 1.67
C GLY A 79 8.03 -10.34 2.86
N GLY A 80 6.86 -9.71 2.78
CA GLY A 80 6.44 -8.72 3.75
C GLY A 80 7.32 -7.47 3.78
N ARG A 81 7.62 -6.89 2.62
CA ARG A 81 8.33 -5.62 2.50
C ARG A 81 7.44 -4.46 2.97
N ASN A 82 8.06 -3.34 3.36
CA ASN A 82 7.32 -2.25 4.01
C ASN A 82 6.26 -1.60 3.09
N SER A 83 6.45 -1.60 1.77
CA SER A 83 5.46 -1.08 0.81
C SER A 83 4.66 -2.16 0.09
N ALA A 84 5.19 -3.39 0.05
CA ALA A 84 4.68 -4.50 -0.77
C ALA A 84 4.35 -4.11 -2.24
N GLU A 85 4.94 -3.03 -2.74
CA GLU A 85 4.65 -2.49 -4.07
C GLU A 85 5.17 -3.44 -5.14
N ILE A 86 4.40 -3.60 -6.21
CA ILE A 86 4.66 -4.54 -7.29
C ILE A 86 4.53 -3.87 -8.65
N VAL A 87 5.33 -4.33 -9.60
CA VAL A 87 5.28 -3.87 -10.99
C VAL A 87 5.14 -5.06 -11.93
N TYR A 88 4.33 -4.89 -12.97
CA TYR A 88 4.24 -5.86 -14.06
C TYR A 88 5.35 -5.59 -15.07
N THR A 89 6.20 -6.57 -15.30
CA THR A 89 7.37 -6.45 -16.17
C THR A 89 7.01 -6.70 -17.63
N SER A 90 7.87 -6.22 -18.54
CA SER A 90 7.74 -6.46 -19.99
C SER A 90 7.81 -7.94 -20.36
N ASP A 91 8.44 -8.75 -19.50
CA ASP A 91 8.62 -10.18 -19.69
C ASP A 91 7.39 -11.00 -19.27
N GLY A 92 6.36 -10.34 -18.72
CA GLY A 92 5.05 -10.94 -18.46
C GLY A 92 4.85 -11.49 -17.05
N TYR A 93 5.64 -11.05 -16.07
CA TYR A 93 5.49 -11.43 -14.66
C TYR A 93 5.37 -10.20 -13.75
N TRP A 94 4.90 -10.41 -12.53
CA TRP A 94 4.95 -9.40 -11.49
C TRP A 94 6.26 -9.52 -10.70
N ALA A 95 6.79 -8.39 -10.26
CA ALA A 95 8.00 -8.33 -9.46
C ALA A 95 7.85 -7.31 -8.33
N CYS A 96 8.52 -7.55 -7.21
CA CYS A 96 8.48 -6.66 -6.06
C CYS A 96 9.37 -5.44 -6.26
N CYS A 97 8.82 -4.25 -6.02
CA CYS A 97 9.48 -2.97 -6.16
C CYS A 97 10.32 -2.63 -4.92
N GLU A 98 11.47 -3.26 -4.77
CA GLU A 98 12.39 -2.90 -3.69
C GLU A 98 13.85 -3.15 -4.11
N ASN A 99 14.74 -2.24 -3.74
CA ASN A 99 16.17 -2.44 -3.93
C ASN A 99 16.79 -3.24 -2.76
N SER A 100 18.08 -3.60 -2.87
CA SER A 100 18.80 -4.33 -1.82
C SER A 100 18.91 -3.62 -0.46
N TYR A 101 18.48 -2.35 -0.37
CA TYR A 101 18.52 -1.52 0.83
C TYR A 101 17.15 -1.30 1.46
N GLY A 102 16.09 -1.97 0.98
CA GLY A 102 14.76 -1.83 1.57
C GLY A 102 13.96 -0.61 1.08
N THR A 103 14.43 0.08 0.03
CA THR A 103 13.74 1.24 -0.53
C THR A 103 12.94 0.85 -1.76
N VAL A 104 11.73 1.38 -1.84
CA VAL A 104 10.84 1.17 -3.00
C VAL A 104 11.52 1.59 -4.30
N ASN A 105 11.61 0.67 -5.26
CA ASN A 105 12.13 0.96 -6.59
C ASN A 105 11.52 0.01 -7.63
N CYS A 106 10.57 0.53 -8.42
CA CYS A 106 9.96 -0.24 -9.52
C CYS A 106 10.73 -0.13 -10.85
N SER A 107 11.69 0.80 -10.98
CA SER A 107 12.48 0.95 -12.22
C SER A 107 13.52 -0.16 -12.38
N ASN A 108 14.00 -0.70 -11.27
CA ASN A 108 14.84 -1.88 -11.20
C ASN A 108 14.27 -2.80 -10.10
N PRO A 109 13.18 -3.53 -10.40
CA PRO A 109 12.52 -4.36 -9.41
C PRO A 109 13.44 -5.50 -8.95
N SER A 110 13.07 -6.14 -7.84
CA SER A 110 13.86 -7.23 -7.28
C SER A 110 13.69 -8.53 -8.06
N ASP A 111 14.55 -9.51 -7.78
CA ASP A 111 14.48 -10.87 -8.35
C ASP A 111 13.33 -11.72 -7.76
N GLU A 112 12.58 -11.18 -6.79
CA GLU A 112 11.38 -11.81 -6.26
C GLU A 112 10.21 -11.58 -7.22
N ILE A 113 9.93 -12.60 -8.03
CA ILE A 113 8.93 -12.57 -9.11
C ILE A 113 7.82 -13.60 -8.90
N PHE A 114 6.65 -13.33 -9.47
CA PHE A 114 5.51 -14.25 -9.45
C PHE A 114 4.67 -14.15 -10.74
N PRO A 115 4.06 -15.28 -11.17
CA PRO A 115 3.21 -15.28 -12.35
C PRO A 115 1.91 -14.49 -12.09
N GLY A 116 1.36 -13.90 -13.14
CA GLY A 116 0.06 -13.23 -13.08
C GLY A 116 -0.32 -12.63 -14.42
N VAL A 117 -1.57 -12.18 -14.52
CA VAL A 117 -2.05 -11.45 -15.70
C VAL A 117 -1.59 -10.00 -15.65
N ALA A 118 -1.49 -9.37 -16.82
CA ALA A 118 -1.22 -7.94 -16.94
C ALA A 118 -2.29 -7.10 -16.21
N PRO A 119 -1.96 -5.87 -15.76
CA PRO A 119 -2.89 -5.01 -15.03
C PRO A 119 -4.24 -4.81 -15.73
N SER A 120 -4.25 -4.67 -17.05
CA SER A 120 -5.46 -4.50 -17.87
C SER A 120 -6.40 -5.71 -17.90
N LYS A 121 -5.96 -6.85 -17.35
CA LYS A 121 -6.73 -8.09 -17.23
C LYS A 121 -7.10 -8.42 -15.78
N LEU A 122 -6.66 -7.61 -14.81
CA LEU A 122 -7.11 -7.74 -13.43
C LEU A 122 -8.58 -7.30 -13.34
N ALA A 123 -9.39 -8.12 -12.69
CA ALA A 123 -10.75 -7.74 -12.36
C ALA A 123 -10.75 -6.89 -11.10
N THR A 124 -11.35 -5.71 -11.13
CA THR A 124 -11.71 -5.01 -9.90
C THR A 124 -12.82 -5.80 -9.20
N ILE A 125 -12.65 -6.10 -7.92
CA ILE A 125 -13.59 -6.84 -7.09
C ILE A 125 -14.40 -5.86 -6.23
N GLN A 126 -13.71 -4.91 -5.61
CA GLN A 126 -14.30 -4.01 -4.62
C GLN A 126 -13.58 -2.67 -4.59
N TYR A 127 -14.36 -1.61 -4.39
CA TYR A 127 -13.89 -0.26 -4.09
C TYR A 127 -14.00 -0.03 -2.60
N LEU A 128 -12.87 0.21 -1.92
CA LEU A 128 -12.87 0.43 -0.49
C LEU A 128 -13.17 1.90 -0.15
N PRO A 129 -13.87 2.15 0.96
CA PRO A 129 -14.06 3.51 1.44
C PRO A 129 -12.74 4.09 1.96
N SER A 130 -12.57 5.40 1.86
CA SER A 130 -11.39 6.12 2.41
C SER A 130 -11.30 6.11 3.94
N THR A 131 -12.27 5.52 4.64
CA THR A 131 -12.31 5.44 6.11
C THR A 131 -12.80 4.06 6.53
N ALA A 132 -12.26 3.53 7.62
CA ALA A 132 -12.60 2.19 8.11
C ALA A 132 -14.09 1.96 8.42
N SER A 133 -14.85 3.01 8.71
CA SER A 133 -16.29 2.92 8.98
C SER A 133 -17.17 3.06 7.73
N GLY A 134 -16.57 3.31 6.55
CA GLY A 134 -17.33 3.48 5.33
C GLY A 134 -17.90 2.16 4.81
N THR A 135 -18.81 2.25 3.84
CA THR A 135 -19.38 1.07 3.19
C THR A 135 -18.67 0.82 1.86
N PRO A 136 -18.04 -0.36 1.66
CA PRO A 136 -17.41 -0.67 0.39
C PRO A 136 -18.46 -0.94 -0.70
N THR A 137 -18.08 -0.73 -1.96
CA THR A 137 -18.93 -1.01 -3.12
C THR A 137 -18.30 -2.13 -3.95
N TYR A 138 -19.10 -3.11 -4.37
CA TYR A 138 -18.61 -4.19 -5.23
C TYR A 138 -18.62 -3.77 -6.70
N ALA A 139 -17.60 -4.18 -7.44
CA ALA A 139 -17.60 -4.03 -8.89
C ALA A 139 -18.63 -4.98 -9.51
N VAL A 140 -19.43 -4.48 -10.44
CA VAL A 140 -20.39 -5.30 -11.18
C VAL A 140 -19.63 -5.98 -12.33
N ALA A 141 -19.69 -7.31 -12.40
CA ALA A 141 -19.07 -8.05 -13.49
C ALA A 141 -19.66 -7.60 -14.84
N SER A 142 -18.85 -6.94 -15.67
CA SER A 142 -19.21 -6.68 -17.07
C SER A 142 -18.92 -7.96 -17.87
N SER A 143 -19.96 -8.62 -18.36
CA SER A 143 -19.82 -9.78 -19.23
C SER A 143 -19.25 -9.34 -20.59
N THR A 144 -17.92 -9.35 -20.74
CA THR A 144 -17.31 -9.30 -22.07
C THR A 144 -17.53 -10.63 -22.76
N SER A 145 -18.54 -10.72 -23.62
CA SER A 145 -18.73 -11.86 -24.52
C SER A 145 -17.55 -11.95 -25.49
N THR A 146 -16.63 -12.86 -25.24
CA THR A 146 -15.67 -13.33 -26.25
C THR A 146 -16.43 -14.21 -27.25
N SER A 147 -16.77 -13.65 -28.41
CA SER A 147 -17.33 -14.42 -29.52
C SER A 147 -16.20 -15.17 -30.25
N ASP A 148 -15.93 -16.40 -29.82
CA ASP A 148 -15.20 -17.38 -30.62
C ASP A 148 -16.09 -17.82 -31.79
N SER A 149 -15.71 -17.42 -33.01
CA SER A 149 -16.43 -17.75 -34.24
C SER A 149 -15.98 -19.11 -34.75
N SER A 150 -16.74 -20.17 -34.45
CA SER A 150 -16.63 -21.45 -35.17
C SER A 150 -17.95 -21.77 -35.88
N ASN A 151 -17.86 -21.80 -37.21
CA ASN A 151 -18.92 -22.18 -38.13
C ASN A 151 -19.16 -23.69 -38.08
N ALA A 152 -20.39 -24.13 -37.80
CA ALA A 152 -20.97 -25.33 -38.39
C ALA A 152 -22.51 -25.31 -38.25
N ASN A 153 -23.16 -25.41 -39.41
CA ASN A 153 -24.58 -25.28 -39.67
C ASN A 153 -25.30 -26.64 -39.54
N THR A 154 -26.29 -26.77 -38.65
CA THR A 154 -27.52 -27.58 -38.92
C THR A 154 -28.67 -27.28 -37.94
N THR A 155 -29.71 -26.64 -38.50
CA THR A 155 -31.17 -26.71 -38.28
C THR A 155 -31.76 -26.96 -36.88
N THR A 156 -32.49 -25.95 -36.40
CA THR A 156 -33.42 -26.00 -35.25
C THR A 156 -34.86 -25.78 -35.71
N THR A 157 -35.81 -26.46 -35.07
CA THR A 157 -37.22 -26.03 -34.85
C THR A 157 -37.68 -26.76 -33.59
N SER A 158 -38.33 -26.20 -32.57
CA SER A 158 -39.01 -24.92 -32.30
C SER A 158 -38.92 -24.71 -30.76
N SER A 159 -39.08 -23.53 -30.14
CA SER A 159 -40.33 -22.76 -30.04
C SER A 159 -40.12 -21.46 -29.25
N SER A 160 -40.77 -20.38 -29.72
CA SER A 160 -41.40 -19.27 -28.97
C SER A 160 -40.64 -18.52 -27.87
N SER A 161 -40.38 -17.21 -28.06
CA SER A 161 -41.20 -16.11 -27.50
C SER A 161 -40.53 -14.72 -27.58
N SER A 162 -41.34 -13.73 -27.99
CA SER A 162 -41.37 -12.32 -27.57
C SER A 162 -40.38 -11.25 -28.05
N SER A 163 -41.03 -10.10 -28.34
CA SER A 163 -40.60 -8.69 -28.29
C SER A 163 -39.97 -8.05 -29.53
N THR A 164 -40.81 -7.23 -30.18
CA THR A 164 -40.49 -6.34 -31.30
C THR A 164 -39.68 -5.14 -30.82
N SER A 165 -38.62 -4.87 -31.57
CA SER A 165 -37.60 -3.85 -31.40
C SER A 165 -38.05 -2.50 -31.97
N SER A 166 -37.57 -1.41 -31.38
CA SER A 166 -37.38 -0.14 -32.10
C SER A 166 -36.01 0.43 -31.73
N SER A 167 -35.10 0.37 -32.69
CA SER A 167 -33.72 0.84 -32.65
C SER A 167 -33.62 2.33 -32.99
N SER A 168 -32.88 3.07 -32.18
CA SER A 168 -32.33 4.38 -32.58
C SER A 168 -30.88 4.46 -32.14
N SER A 169 -29.98 4.45 -33.12
CA SER A 169 -28.54 4.59 -33.00
C SER A 169 -28.17 5.92 -32.36
N ALA A 170 -27.48 5.90 -31.22
CA ALA A 170 -26.88 7.08 -30.60
C ALA A 170 -25.35 6.94 -30.59
N SER A 171 -24.70 7.86 -31.29
CA SER A 171 -23.26 8.03 -31.39
C SER A 171 -22.64 8.46 -30.06
N SER A 172 -21.58 7.77 -29.65
CA SER A 172 -20.74 8.11 -28.49
C SER A 172 -19.94 9.39 -28.75
N GLY A 173 -20.48 10.54 -28.34
CA GLY A 173 -19.76 11.80 -28.23
C GLY A 173 -19.43 12.10 -26.78
N ILE A 174 -18.18 12.46 -26.51
CA ILE A 174 -17.75 13.06 -25.23
C ILE A 174 -18.60 14.33 -24.97
N GLY A 175 -19.21 14.41 -23.79
CA GLY A 175 -20.10 15.51 -23.44
C GLY A 175 -19.37 16.84 -23.36
N ALA A 176 -19.86 17.84 -24.11
CA ALA A 176 -19.35 19.22 -24.16
C ALA A 176 -19.35 19.95 -22.79
N GLY A 177 -19.89 19.36 -21.73
CA GLY A 177 -19.88 19.90 -20.38
C GLY A 177 -18.56 19.76 -19.62
N ALA A 178 -17.65 18.85 -20.02
CA ALA A 178 -16.36 18.66 -19.34
C ALA A 178 -15.26 19.66 -19.79
N ALA A 179 -15.45 20.34 -20.93
CA ALA A 179 -14.44 21.21 -21.53
C ALA A 179 -14.53 22.70 -21.12
N ALA A 180 -15.52 23.09 -20.30
CA ALA A 180 -15.79 24.51 -20.00
C ALA A 180 -15.22 25.02 -18.65
N GLY A 181 -14.56 24.18 -17.85
CA GLY A 181 -14.11 24.53 -16.48
C GLY A 181 -12.67 25.03 -16.32
N ILE A 182 -11.81 24.89 -17.35
CA ILE A 182 -10.39 25.27 -17.28
C ILE A 182 -10.18 26.58 -18.05
N GLY A 183 -10.57 27.71 -17.46
CA GLY A 183 -10.48 29.00 -18.17
C GLY A 183 -9.98 30.19 -17.37
N VAL A 184 -10.22 30.26 -16.05
CA VAL A 184 -9.98 31.51 -15.30
C VAL A 184 -9.44 31.23 -13.90
N GLY A 185 -8.23 30.67 -13.79
CA GLY A 185 -7.59 30.43 -12.49
C GLY A 185 -6.09 30.71 -12.42
N ALA A 186 -5.42 30.96 -13.55
CA ALA A 186 -3.95 30.99 -13.61
C ALA A 186 -3.31 32.34 -13.20
N ALA A 187 -4.06 33.44 -13.14
CA ALA A 187 -3.48 34.76 -12.86
C ALA A 187 -3.35 35.09 -11.35
N ALA A 188 -4.26 34.57 -10.50
CA ALA A 188 -4.26 34.90 -9.07
C ALA A 188 -3.32 34.00 -8.24
N GLY A 189 -3.11 32.74 -8.66
CA GLY A 189 -2.28 31.78 -7.92
C GLY A 189 -0.80 32.15 -7.87
N PHE A 190 -0.25 32.69 -8.96
CA PHE A 190 1.18 32.98 -9.06
C PHE A 190 1.62 34.11 -8.10
N VAL A 191 0.79 35.13 -7.92
CA VAL A 191 1.09 36.26 -7.03
C VAL A 191 1.15 35.81 -5.57
N ILE A 192 0.25 34.90 -5.17
CA ILE A 192 0.20 34.37 -3.80
C ILE A 192 1.42 33.48 -3.53
N VAL A 193 1.78 32.59 -4.47
CA VAL A 193 2.94 31.72 -4.32
C VAL A 193 4.25 32.52 -4.25
N ALA A 194 4.40 33.55 -5.10
CA ALA A 194 5.58 34.42 -5.09
C ALA A 194 5.72 35.20 -3.76
N ALA A 195 4.60 35.68 -3.20
CA ALA A 195 4.60 36.39 -1.91
C ALA A 195 5.02 35.47 -0.75
N ILE A 196 4.54 34.22 -0.72
CA ILE A 196 4.88 33.23 0.32
C ILE A 196 6.38 32.88 0.26
N LEU A 197 6.91 32.63 -0.94
CA LEU A 197 8.32 32.30 -1.12
C LEU A 197 9.24 33.45 -0.70
N ALA A 198 8.89 34.69 -1.05
CA ALA A 198 9.64 35.87 -0.62
C ALA A 198 9.67 36.01 0.92
N LEU A 199 8.52 35.81 1.59
CA LEU A 199 8.40 35.94 3.04
C LEU A 199 9.25 34.89 3.78
N LEU A 200 9.27 33.64 3.31
CA LEU A 200 10.10 32.58 3.89
C LEU A 200 11.60 32.85 3.71
N TYR A 201 12.00 33.38 2.55
CA TYR A 201 13.40 33.74 2.29
C TYR A 201 13.89 34.86 3.23
N PHE A 202 13.08 35.92 3.43
CA PHE A 202 13.43 37.01 4.34
C PHE A 202 13.46 36.56 5.82
N ARG A 203 12.57 35.65 6.24
CA ARG A 203 12.60 35.08 7.60
C ARG A 203 13.86 34.26 7.86
N ARG A 204 14.32 33.47 6.88
CA ARG A 204 15.56 32.68 6.99
C ARG A 204 16.81 33.55 7.05
N ARG A 205 16.85 34.65 6.29
CA ARG A 205 17.97 35.61 6.36
C ARG A 205 18.03 36.37 7.69
N LYS A 206 16.89 36.74 8.27
CA LYS A 206 16.88 37.48 9.54
C LYS A 206 17.30 36.63 10.75
N ALA A 207 17.24 35.30 10.64
CA ALA A 207 17.72 34.37 11.67
C ALA A 207 19.26 34.23 11.70
N GLN A 208 19.99 34.73 10.69
CA GLN A 208 21.44 34.61 10.59
C GLN A 208 22.22 35.87 11.03
N ASN A 209 21.52 36.97 11.35
CA ASN A 209 22.16 38.24 11.77
C ASN A 209 22.17 38.50 13.29
N ASN A 210 21.85 37.51 14.14
CA ASN A 210 21.98 37.63 15.58
C ASN A 210 23.07 36.70 16.12
N VAL A 211 24.30 36.88 15.67
CA VAL A 211 25.46 36.21 16.29
C VAL A 211 26.48 37.26 16.72
N LEU A 212 26.82 37.18 18.02
CA LEU A 212 27.96 37.71 18.80
C LEU A 212 27.61 38.75 19.88
N PRO A 213 28.36 38.83 21.02
CA PRO A 213 29.37 37.91 21.57
C PRO A 213 29.17 37.53 23.06
N GLN A 214 30.00 36.59 23.52
CA GLN A 214 30.21 36.17 24.90
C GLN A 214 30.40 37.34 25.90
N GLY A 215 29.93 37.17 27.13
CA GLY A 215 30.27 38.05 28.25
C GLY A 215 29.97 37.41 29.61
N ALA A 216 31.01 37.26 30.42
CA ALA A 216 31.02 36.71 31.77
C ALA A 216 30.24 37.54 32.79
N GLY A 217 29.86 36.91 33.91
CA GLY A 217 29.48 37.61 35.14
C GLY A 217 28.38 36.89 35.92
N GLY A 218 28.73 36.29 37.05
CA GLY A 218 27.74 35.73 37.99
C GLY A 218 27.19 36.77 38.95
N TYR A 219 26.00 36.54 39.49
CA TYR A 219 25.63 36.86 40.87
C TYR A 219 24.23 36.30 41.24
N ASN A 220 24.18 35.75 42.45
CA ASN A 220 23.12 35.83 43.46
C ASN A 220 21.66 35.46 43.12
N GLY A 221 21.25 34.31 43.69
CA GLY A 221 20.18 34.23 44.69
C GLY A 221 18.73 34.26 44.21
N LEU A 222 17.85 33.62 45.01
CA LEU A 222 16.40 33.40 44.83
C LEU A 222 16.11 32.17 43.94
N GLY A 223 15.46 31.10 44.37
CA GLY A 223 14.56 30.87 45.50
C GLY A 223 13.43 29.99 44.99
N GLY A 224 13.35 28.76 45.52
CA GLY A 224 12.13 27.93 45.59
C GLY A 224 11.50 27.41 44.29
N GLY A 225 11.51 26.08 44.10
CA GLY A 225 10.55 25.42 43.22
C GLY A 225 11.03 24.13 42.57
N SER A 226 10.84 23.02 43.28
CA SER A 226 10.74 21.63 42.79
C SER A 226 10.19 21.51 41.36
N TRP A 227 10.86 20.74 40.47
CA TRP A 227 10.41 19.43 39.96
C TRP A 227 11.60 18.69 39.32
N ALA A 228 11.69 17.40 39.59
CA ALA A 228 12.83 16.53 39.31
C ALA A 228 13.05 16.28 37.81
N GLN A 229 14.30 16.46 37.36
CA GLN A 229 14.78 15.90 36.10
C GLN A 229 15.40 14.54 36.40
N THR A 230 14.72 13.47 35.99
CA THR A 230 15.20 12.09 36.06
C THR A 230 16.53 12.00 35.31
N GLN A 231 17.63 11.77 36.03
CA GLN A 231 18.88 11.33 35.40
C GLN A 231 18.66 9.93 34.81
N PRO A 232 19.13 9.63 33.59
CA PRO A 232 19.29 8.26 33.17
C PRO A 232 20.34 7.61 34.09
N VAL A 233 19.91 6.59 34.84
CA VAL A 233 20.81 5.74 35.61
C VAL A 233 21.71 5.01 34.61
N ALA A 234 23.01 5.32 34.65
CA ALA A 234 24.01 4.51 33.97
C ALA A 234 24.03 3.14 34.65
N HIS A 235 23.47 2.13 33.99
CA HIS A 235 23.63 0.73 34.41
C HIS A 235 25.09 0.33 34.17
N PRO A 236 25.84 -0.14 35.18
CA PRO A 236 27.14 -0.73 34.92
C PRO A 236 26.94 -2.02 34.12
N VAL A 237 27.61 -2.10 32.96
CA VAL A 237 27.72 -3.34 32.19
C VAL A 237 28.60 -4.30 32.99
N TYR A 238 28.05 -5.44 33.40
CA TYR A 238 28.83 -6.53 33.98
C TYR A 238 29.46 -7.30 32.82
N GLU A 239 30.77 -7.18 32.62
CA GLU A 239 31.50 -8.13 31.78
C GLU A 239 31.44 -9.51 32.46
N LEU A 240 30.91 -10.52 31.75
CA LEU A 240 31.02 -11.89 32.22
C LEU A 240 32.50 -12.31 32.21
N ASP A 241 33.04 -12.49 33.41
CA ASP A 241 34.33 -13.09 33.66
C ASP A 241 34.42 -14.46 32.98
N ARG A 242 35.26 -14.55 31.95
CA ARG A 242 35.57 -15.78 31.21
C ARG A 242 36.73 -16.49 31.89
N THR A 243 36.55 -16.88 33.15
CA THR A 243 37.49 -17.75 33.87
C THR A 243 36.73 -18.86 34.59
N GLY A 244 36.39 -19.90 33.84
CA GLY A 244 35.88 -21.17 34.38
C GLY A 244 36.18 -22.30 33.40
N PRO A 245 36.65 -23.47 33.88
CA PRO A 245 37.03 -24.58 33.00
C PRO A 245 35.78 -25.11 32.28
N HIS A 246 35.82 -25.08 30.95
CA HIS A 246 34.83 -25.74 30.10
C HIS A 246 35.11 -27.25 30.10
N PRO A 247 34.13 -28.12 30.42
CA PRO A 247 34.26 -29.55 30.16
C PRO A 247 34.16 -29.78 28.65
N GLU A 248 35.28 -30.14 28.02
CA GLU A 248 35.30 -30.68 26.66
C GLU A 248 34.48 -31.98 26.64
N LEU A 249 33.49 -32.09 25.75
CA LEU A 249 32.85 -33.36 25.46
C LEU A 249 33.76 -34.16 24.52
N ASP A 250 34.31 -35.26 25.00
CA ASP A 250 35.00 -36.25 24.17
C ASP A 250 34.03 -36.84 23.12
N GLY A 251 34.33 -36.57 21.85
CA GLY A 251 33.66 -37.20 20.72
C GLY A 251 33.98 -38.70 20.66
N GLN A 252 32.96 -39.55 20.77
CA GLN A 252 33.12 -40.98 20.53
C GLN A 252 33.49 -41.26 19.06
N PRO A 253 34.52 -42.06 18.78
CA PRO A 253 34.79 -42.54 17.43
C PRO A 253 33.75 -43.59 17.02
N LYS A 254 33.17 -43.37 15.84
CA LYS A 254 32.32 -44.33 15.12
C LYS A 254 33.18 -45.52 14.68
N VAL A 255 32.94 -46.68 15.28
CA VAL A 255 33.57 -47.95 14.88
C VAL A 255 32.89 -48.46 13.59
N MET A 256 33.73 -48.89 12.64
CA MET A 256 33.36 -49.51 11.36
C MET A 256 32.62 -50.83 11.54
#